data_AF-A0A3E0WIL5-F1
#
_entry.id   AF-A0A3E0WIL5-F1
#
_cell.length_a   1.000
_cell.length_b   1.000
_cell.length_c   1.000
_cell.angle_alpha   90.00
_cell.angle_beta   90.00
_cell.angle_gamma   90.00
#
_symmetry.space_group_name_H-M   'P 1'
#
loop_
_entity.id
_entity.type
_entity.pdbx_description
1 polymer ?
#
loop_
_entity_poly.entity_id
_entity_poly.type
_entity_poly.pdbx_seq_one_letter_code
_entity_poly.pdbx_strand_id
1 'polypeptide(L)'
;MDKLKHVPKLFLAVGLLMLAGALIMGANSLRLVMTAESAVGTVVELDRRTSQDSDGRTRVSYRPVVRFQGPEGMVTYRSSNGSNPPRYYVGQRVDMLYNPSNPSNARIDGFFDLWAATLFLALMGAVFTGIGGVATRSFGKRAKTIKLLKQSGHRVRAVVNGFDWNTSIRFNGRSPWRITCQWQDPTTQQVHVFYSEDIWQDPQNHIKPGEEIDVLIDPRDPSKLHYVDTHFLPR
;
A
#
# COMPACT_ATOMS: atom_id res chain seq x y z
N MET A 1 20.46 -4.25 -8.89
CA MET A 1 19.74 -3.71 -7.71
C MET A 1 18.90 -2.45 -8.02
N ASP A 2 18.90 -1.88 -9.24
CA ASP A 2 18.16 -0.64 -9.53
C ASP A 2 16.63 -0.75 -9.55
N LYS A 3 16.08 -1.96 -9.79
CA LYS A 3 14.62 -2.18 -9.81
C LYS A 3 13.95 -1.87 -8.46
N LEU A 4 14.65 -2.04 -7.34
CA LEU A 4 14.10 -1.80 -5.99
C LEU A 4 13.75 -0.33 -5.74
N LYS A 5 14.45 0.61 -6.38
CA LYS A 5 14.24 2.06 -6.20
C LYS A 5 12.88 2.54 -6.75
N HIS A 6 12.30 1.78 -7.66
CA HIS A 6 11.02 2.11 -8.30
C HIS A 6 9.82 1.48 -7.61
N VAL A 7 10.04 0.46 -6.77
CA VAL A 7 8.97 -0.27 -6.08
C VAL A 7 8.09 0.68 -5.24
N PRO A 8 8.63 1.56 -4.37
CA PRO A 8 7.79 2.49 -3.59
C PRO A 8 6.93 3.42 -4.46
N LYS A 9 7.46 3.84 -5.61
CA LYS A 9 6.75 4.72 -6.54
C LYS A 9 5.60 3.99 -7.25
N LEU A 10 5.78 2.71 -7.56
CA LEU A 10 4.73 1.87 -8.13
C LEU A 10 3.56 1.70 -7.15
N PHE A 11 3.86 1.37 -5.88
CA PHE A 11 2.84 1.27 -4.83
C PHE A 11 2.07 2.59 -4.66
N LEU A 12 2.78 3.72 -4.67
CA LEU A 12 2.15 5.04 -4.61
C LEU A 12 1.23 5.30 -5.81
N ALA A 13 1.68 4.99 -7.04
CA ALA A 13 0.90 5.18 -8.25
C ALA A 13 -0.37 4.32 -8.26
N VAL A 14 -0.25 3.03 -7.91
CA VAL A 14 -1.39 2.12 -7.79
C VAL A 14 -2.38 2.60 -6.74
N GLY A 15 -1.91 3.02 -5.57
CA GLY A 15 -2.78 3.56 -4.51
C GLY A 15 -3.56 4.80 -4.97
N LEU A 16 -2.89 5.73 -5.67
CA LEU A 16 -3.54 6.93 -6.21
C LEU A 16 -4.60 6.61 -7.27
N LEU A 17 -4.33 5.63 -8.15
CA LEU A 17 -5.32 5.17 -9.14
C LEU A 17 -6.54 4.54 -8.45
N MET A 18 -6.34 3.76 -7.39
CA MET A 18 -7.44 3.19 -6.61
C MET A 18 -8.27 4.29 -5.93
N LEU A 19 -7.64 5.29 -5.33
CA LEU A 19 -8.33 6.43 -4.73
C LEU A 19 -9.13 7.24 -5.76
N ALA A 20 -8.58 7.47 -6.95
CA ALA A 20 -9.30 8.11 -8.04
C ALA A 20 -10.53 7.28 -8.46
N GLY A 21 -10.39 5.96 -8.59
CA GLY A 21 -11.52 5.06 -8.84
C GLY A 21 -12.59 5.13 -7.75
N ALA A 22 -12.18 5.15 -6.47
CA ALA A 22 -13.09 5.27 -5.34
C ALA A 22 -13.85 6.61 -5.35
N LEU A 23 -13.18 7.72 -5.69
CA LEU A 23 -13.83 9.02 -5.83
C LEU A 23 -14.88 9.02 -6.94
N ILE A 24 -14.57 8.43 -8.10
CA ILE A 24 -15.51 8.32 -9.22
C ILE A 24 -16.73 7.45 -8.82
N MET A 25 -16.50 6.28 -8.22
CA MET A 25 -17.57 5.40 -7.76
C MET A 25 -18.43 6.03 -6.66
N GLY A 26 -17.80 6.73 -5.71
CA GLY A 26 -18.46 7.48 -4.66
C GLY A 26 -19.31 8.62 -5.22
N ALA A 27 -18.79 9.41 -6.16
CA ALA A 27 -19.53 10.47 -6.82
C ALA A 27 -20.75 9.94 -7.59
N ASN A 28 -20.60 8.81 -8.30
CA ASN A 28 -21.72 8.17 -9.00
C ASN A 28 -22.80 7.67 -8.03
N SER A 29 -22.39 7.12 -6.88
CA SER A 29 -23.31 6.63 -5.86
C SER A 29 -24.02 7.79 -5.14
N LEU A 30 -23.30 8.87 -4.84
CA LEU A 30 -23.86 10.12 -4.31
C LEU A 30 -24.87 10.73 -5.27
N ARG A 31 -24.54 10.79 -6.56
CA ARG A 31 -25.45 11.29 -7.59
C ARG A 31 -26.72 10.45 -7.64
N LEU A 32 -26.59 9.12 -7.60
CA LEU A 32 -27.74 8.23 -7.56
C LEU A 32 -28.62 8.52 -6.33
N VAL A 33 -28.04 8.58 -5.14
CA VAL A 33 -28.81 8.87 -3.91
C VAL A 33 -29.50 10.23 -3.96
N MET A 34 -28.87 11.25 -4.56
CA MET A 34 -29.44 12.59 -4.65
C MET A 34 -30.52 12.75 -5.74
N THR A 35 -30.46 11.96 -6.82
CA THR A 35 -31.39 12.10 -7.96
C THR A 35 -32.35 10.93 -8.14
N ALA A 36 -32.20 9.86 -7.36
CA ALA A 36 -33.04 8.67 -7.49
C ALA A 36 -34.39 8.86 -6.79
N GLU A 37 -35.39 8.21 -7.34
CA GLU A 37 -36.65 7.98 -6.66
C GLU A 37 -36.60 6.65 -5.92
N SER A 38 -37.38 6.56 -4.84
CA SER A 38 -37.49 5.35 -4.02
C SER A 38 -38.74 4.56 -4.39
N ALA A 39 -38.60 3.24 -4.54
CA ALA A 39 -39.70 2.31 -4.68
C ALA A 39 -39.50 1.08 -3.79
N VAL A 40 -40.60 0.46 -3.36
CA VAL A 40 -40.52 -0.81 -2.62
C VAL A 40 -40.50 -1.96 -3.63
N GLY A 41 -39.43 -2.74 -3.60
CA GLY A 41 -39.26 -3.96 -4.39
C GLY A 41 -39.41 -5.22 -3.54
N THR A 42 -39.75 -6.33 -4.20
CA THR A 42 -39.77 -7.66 -3.57
C THR A 42 -38.74 -8.56 -4.24
N VAL A 43 -37.89 -9.23 -3.45
CA VAL A 43 -36.95 -10.24 -3.96
C VAL A 43 -37.75 -11.44 -4.46
N VAL A 44 -37.72 -11.69 -5.76
CA VAL A 44 -38.47 -12.79 -6.39
C VAL A 44 -37.61 -14.04 -6.63
N GLU A 45 -36.29 -13.87 -6.72
CA GLU A 45 -35.36 -14.97 -7.02
C GLU A 45 -33.97 -14.65 -6.45
N LEU A 46 -33.22 -15.71 -6.11
CA LEU A 46 -31.79 -15.64 -5.83
C LEU A 46 -31.04 -16.39 -6.94
N ASP A 47 -30.46 -15.64 -7.88
CA ASP A 47 -29.68 -16.20 -8.99
C ASP A 47 -28.37 -16.77 -8.44
N ARG A 48 -28.24 -18.10 -8.45
CA ARG A 48 -27.05 -18.81 -8.01
C ARG A 48 -26.00 -18.79 -9.12
N ARG A 49 -24.91 -18.07 -8.89
CA ARG A 49 -23.74 -18.03 -9.77
C ARG A 49 -22.58 -18.80 -9.17
N THR A 50 -21.97 -19.63 -10.00
CA THR A 50 -20.77 -20.40 -9.65
C THR A 50 -19.60 -19.87 -10.46
N SER A 51 -18.49 -19.59 -9.79
CA SER A 51 -17.22 -19.21 -10.41
C SER A 51 -16.11 -20.14 -9.94
N GLN A 52 -15.12 -20.40 -10.78
CA GLN A 52 -13.95 -21.18 -10.41
C GLN A 52 -12.74 -20.25 -10.31
N ASP A 53 -11.98 -20.37 -9.22
CA ASP A 53 -10.74 -19.62 -9.02
C ASP A 53 -9.57 -20.31 -9.74
N SER A 54 -8.42 -19.63 -9.87
CA SER A 54 -7.21 -20.17 -10.51
C SER A 54 -6.70 -21.47 -9.88
N ASP A 55 -7.04 -21.70 -8.60
CA ASP A 55 -6.70 -22.92 -7.84
C ASP A 55 -7.74 -24.05 -8.01
N GLY A 56 -8.69 -23.93 -8.94
CA GLY A 56 -9.75 -24.91 -9.18
C GLY A 56 -10.88 -24.89 -8.14
N ARG A 57 -10.81 -24.02 -7.12
CA ARG A 57 -11.83 -23.89 -6.06
C ARG A 57 -13.11 -23.27 -6.62
N THR A 58 -14.24 -23.90 -6.31
CA THR A 58 -15.57 -23.40 -6.70
C THR A 58 -16.09 -22.41 -5.66
N ARG A 59 -16.36 -21.17 -6.08
CA ARG A 59 -17.13 -20.18 -5.31
C ARG A 59 -18.55 -20.11 -5.80
N VAL A 60 -19.49 -20.19 -4.86
CA VAL A 60 -20.91 -19.94 -5.10
C VAL A 60 -21.25 -18.56 -4.58
N SER A 61 -22.07 -17.82 -5.32
CA SER A 61 -22.60 -16.52 -4.91
C SER A 61 -24.08 -16.44 -5.30
N TYR A 62 -24.89 -15.79 -4.47
CA TYR A 62 -26.31 -15.59 -4.70
C TYR A 62 -26.57 -14.11 -4.96
N ARG A 63 -27.17 -13.82 -6.11
CA ARG A 63 -27.52 -12.46 -6.54
C ARG A 63 -29.04 -12.26 -6.44
N PRO A 64 -29.54 -11.30 -5.65
CA PRO A 64 -30.97 -11.05 -5.59
C PRO A 64 -31.49 -10.50 -6.92
N VAL A 65 -32.63 -11.03 -7.34
CA VAL A 65 -33.47 -10.50 -8.39
C VAL A 65 -34.68 -9.86 -7.71
N VAL A 66 -34.84 -8.56 -7.88
CA VAL A 66 -35.88 -7.76 -7.23
C VAL A 66 -36.87 -7.29 -8.28
N ARG A 67 -38.16 -7.42 -7.99
CA ARG A 67 -39.22 -6.88 -8.85
C ARG A 67 -39.90 -5.72 -8.12
N PHE A 68 -39.99 -4.57 -8.79
CA PHE A 68 -40.60 -3.36 -8.25
C PHE A 68 -41.46 -2.65 -9.29
N GLN A 69 -42.38 -1.82 -8.84
CA GLN A 69 -43.23 -1.00 -9.70
C GLN A 69 -42.45 0.27 -10.08
N GLY A 70 -42.11 0.41 -11.36
CA GLY A 70 -41.55 1.63 -11.93
C GLY A 70 -42.62 2.50 -12.60
N PRO A 71 -42.23 3.67 -13.14
CA PRO A 71 -43.14 4.62 -13.76
C PRO A 71 -43.83 4.07 -15.02
N GLU A 72 -43.17 3.18 -15.77
CA GLU A 72 -43.70 2.58 -17.01
C GLU A 72 -44.28 1.17 -16.80
N GLY A 73 -44.26 0.63 -15.57
CA GLY A 73 -44.71 -0.73 -15.29
C GLY A 73 -43.78 -1.50 -14.36
N MET A 74 -43.94 -2.83 -14.33
CA MET A 74 -43.14 -3.69 -13.48
C MET A 74 -41.73 -3.87 -14.04
N VAL A 75 -40.72 -3.51 -13.25
CA VAL A 75 -39.30 -3.61 -13.60
C VAL A 75 -38.65 -4.73 -12.80
N THR A 76 -37.80 -5.52 -13.44
CA THR A 76 -36.99 -6.56 -12.79
C THR A 76 -35.54 -6.10 -12.73
N TYR A 77 -35.05 -5.86 -11.52
CA TYR A 77 -33.65 -5.55 -11.23
C TYR A 77 -32.88 -6.84 -10.88
N ARG A 78 -31.71 -7.02 -11.48
CA ARG A 78 -30.77 -8.09 -11.11
C ARG A 78 -29.52 -7.46 -10.52
N SER A 79 -29.23 -7.79 -9.26
CA SER A 79 -28.01 -7.29 -8.63
C SER A 79 -26.76 -7.84 -9.32
N SER A 80 -25.80 -6.96 -9.60
CA SER A 80 -24.46 -7.34 -10.06
C SER A 80 -23.64 -8.01 -8.96
N ASN A 81 -23.99 -7.78 -7.70
CA ASN A 81 -23.21 -8.17 -6.53
C ASN A 81 -23.88 -9.37 -5.86
N GLY A 82 -23.15 -10.48 -5.79
CA GLY A 82 -23.59 -11.70 -5.13
C GLY A 82 -22.85 -11.90 -3.81
N SER A 83 -23.51 -12.56 -2.85
CA SER A 83 -22.91 -12.92 -1.55
C SER A 83 -23.17 -14.38 -1.23
N ASN A 84 -22.30 -14.96 -0.39
CA ASN A 84 -22.49 -16.27 0.21
C ASN A 84 -22.00 -16.21 1.67
N PRO A 85 -22.88 -16.34 2.67
CA PRO A 85 -24.33 -16.61 2.55
C PRO A 85 -25.11 -15.49 1.84
N PRO A 86 -26.29 -15.78 1.25
CA PRO A 86 -27.13 -14.77 0.61
C PRO A 86 -27.54 -13.69 1.62
N ARG A 87 -27.36 -12.42 1.24
CA ARG A 87 -27.74 -11.26 2.07
C ARG A 87 -29.25 -11.06 2.17
N TYR A 88 -29.99 -11.49 1.15
CA TYR A 88 -31.42 -11.32 1.04
C TYR A 88 -32.12 -12.67 0.87
N TYR A 89 -33.39 -12.75 1.22
CA TYR A 89 -34.22 -13.96 1.03
C TYR A 89 -35.38 -13.70 0.07
N VAL A 90 -35.85 -14.75 -0.59
CA VAL A 90 -37.02 -14.65 -1.49
C VAL A 90 -38.25 -14.24 -0.69
N GLY A 91 -39.02 -13.29 -1.21
CA GLY A 91 -40.16 -12.66 -0.54
C GLY A 91 -39.80 -11.45 0.33
N GLN A 92 -38.51 -11.15 0.53
CA GLN A 92 -38.08 -9.98 1.29
C GLN A 92 -38.46 -8.69 0.54
N ARG A 93 -39.02 -7.72 1.27
CA ARG A 93 -39.21 -6.36 0.79
C ARG A 93 -37.93 -5.55 1.00
N VAL A 94 -37.49 -4.84 -0.03
CA VAL A 94 -36.28 -4.01 -0.02
C VAL A 94 -36.59 -2.66 -0.68
N ASP A 95 -36.01 -1.60 -0.15
CA ASP A 95 -36.08 -0.29 -0.77
C ASP A 95 -35.16 -0.24 -1.99
N MET A 96 -35.66 0.31 -3.07
CA MET A 96 -35.00 0.40 -4.37
C MET A 96 -34.83 1.86 -4.75
N LEU A 97 -33.61 2.25 -5.10
CA LEU A 97 -33.31 3.53 -5.72
C LEU A 97 -33.22 3.33 -7.24
N TYR A 98 -33.99 4.07 -8.01
CA TYR A 98 -33.91 4.06 -9.48
C TYR A 98 -33.91 5.48 -10.05
N ASN A 99 -33.31 5.63 -11.23
CA ASN A 99 -33.38 6.89 -11.97
C ASN A 99 -34.64 6.88 -12.86
N PRO A 100 -35.57 7.83 -12.74
CA PRO A 100 -36.78 7.89 -13.57
C PRO A 100 -36.49 7.98 -15.06
N SER A 101 -35.40 8.66 -15.45
CA SER A 101 -34.97 8.77 -16.85
C SER A 101 -34.29 7.49 -17.38
N ASN A 102 -33.88 6.58 -16.49
CA ASN A 102 -33.37 5.27 -16.88
C ASN A 102 -33.64 4.22 -15.78
N PRO A 103 -34.86 3.64 -15.73
CA PRO A 103 -35.28 2.71 -14.69
C PRO A 103 -34.44 1.42 -14.61
N SER A 104 -33.69 1.09 -15.68
CA SER A 104 -32.78 -0.06 -15.70
C SER A 104 -31.58 0.09 -14.77
N ASN A 105 -31.20 1.32 -14.41
CA ASN A 105 -30.15 1.62 -13.44
C ASN A 105 -30.71 1.71 -12.01
N ALA A 106 -31.52 0.72 -11.63
CA ALA A 106 -31.98 0.56 -10.26
C ALA A 106 -30.88 -0.04 -9.39
N ARG A 107 -30.90 0.24 -8.08
CA ARG A 107 -30.06 -0.39 -7.06
C ARG A 107 -30.87 -0.57 -5.79
N ILE A 108 -30.50 -1.55 -4.97
CA ILE A 108 -31.07 -1.69 -3.63
C ILE A 108 -30.53 -0.54 -2.77
N ASP A 109 -31.40 0.12 -2.00
CA ASP A 109 -31.05 1.14 -1.03
C ASP A 109 -30.43 0.53 0.24
N GLY A 110 -29.35 -0.22 0.03
CA GLY A 110 -28.57 -0.82 1.10
C GLY A 110 -27.24 -0.07 1.23
N PHE A 111 -26.91 0.37 2.45
CA PHE A 111 -25.61 1.01 2.70
C PHE A 111 -24.44 0.19 2.14
N PHE A 112 -24.44 -1.13 2.38
CA PHE A 112 -23.39 -2.00 1.86
C PHE A 112 -23.45 -2.22 0.34
N ASP A 113 -24.64 -2.19 -0.28
CA ASP A 113 -24.78 -2.35 -1.72
C ASP A 113 -24.31 -1.09 -2.48
N LEU A 114 -24.48 0.09 -1.88
CA LEU A 114 -24.03 1.36 -2.45
C LEU A 114 -22.56 1.66 -2.15
N TRP A 115 -22.11 1.44 -0.91
CA TRP A 115 -20.86 2.00 -0.42
C TRP A 115 -19.73 0.99 -0.22
N ALA A 116 -20.00 -0.31 -0.11
CA ALA A 116 -18.96 -1.28 0.28
C ALA A 116 -17.79 -1.31 -0.71
N ALA A 117 -18.06 -1.28 -2.03
CA ALA A 117 -17.01 -1.26 -3.04
C ALA A 117 -16.17 0.03 -2.98
N THR A 118 -16.83 1.18 -2.85
CA THR A 118 -16.18 2.48 -2.71
C THR A 118 -15.31 2.54 -1.45
N LEU A 119 -15.84 2.12 -0.30
CA LEU A 119 -15.12 2.11 0.97
C LEU A 119 -13.93 1.15 0.95
N PHE A 120 -14.12 -0.05 0.40
CA PHE A 120 -13.03 -1.02 0.25
C PHE A 120 -11.91 -0.47 -0.63
N LEU A 121 -12.25 0.10 -1.78
CA LEU A 121 -11.28 0.67 -2.70
C LEU A 121 -10.59 1.90 -2.12
N ALA A 122 -11.33 2.75 -1.39
CA ALA A 122 -10.78 3.91 -0.69
C ALA A 122 -9.80 3.50 0.41
N LEU A 123 -10.16 2.51 1.23
CA LEU A 123 -9.32 2.01 2.31
C LEU A 123 -8.02 1.40 1.77
N MET A 124 -8.13 0.52 0.77
CA MET A 124 -6.95 -0.09 0.15
C MET A 124 -6.09 0.94 -0.58
N GLY A 125 -6.71 1.89 -1.30
CA GLY A 125 -6.01 3.00 -1.93
C GLY A 125 -5.23 3.84 -0.91
N ALA A 126 -5.85 4.18 0.23
CA ALA A 126 -5.21 4.95 1.30
C ALA A 126 -4.02 4.22 1.91
N VAL A 127 -4.14 2.92 2.17
CA VAL A 127 -3.02 2.09 2.68
C VAL A 127 -1.85 2.07 1.69
N PHE A 128 -2.13 1.79 0.41
CA PHE A 128 -1.09 1.71 -0.62
C PHE A 128 -0.42 3.07 -0.85
N THR A 129 -1.19 4.15 -0.94
CA THR A 129 -0.67 5.52 -1.05
C THR A 129 0.14 5.91 0.17
N GLY A 130 -0.31 5.58 1.38
CA GLY A 130 0.40 5.87 2.62
C GLY A 130 1.77 5.18 2.68
N ILE A 131 1.79 3.86 2.47
CA ILE A 131 3.04 3.07 2.46
C ILE A 131 3.97 3.55 1.35
N GLY A 132 3.46 3.65 0.11
CA GLY A 132 4.24 4.08 -1.05
C GLY A 132 4.77 5.50 -0.91
N GLY A 133 3.99 6.41 -0.34
CA GLY A 133 4.36 7.80 -0.10
C GLY A 133 5.42 7.96 0.98
N VAL A 134 5.24 7.31 2.14
CA VAL A 134 6.23 7.32 3.23
C VAL A 134 7.55 6.73 2.77
N ALA A 135 7.52 5.55 2.11
CA ALA A 135 8.71 4.90 1.58
C ALA A 135 9.39 5.78 0.51
N THR A 136 8.66 6.29 -0.48
CA THR A 136 9.24 7.17 -1.52
C THR A 136 9.91 8.40 -0.91
N ARG A 137 9.29 9.01 0.10
CA ARG A 137 9.85 10.17 0.83
C ARG A 137 11.09 9.79 1.63
N SER A 138 11.09 8.67 2.37
CA SER A 138 12.22 8.25 3.19
C SER A 138 13.43 7.86 2.33
N PHE A 139 13.25 7.02 1.31
CA PHE A 139 14.29 6.65 0.36
C PHE A 139 14.81 7.87 -0.41
N GLY A 140 13.92 8.77 -0.85
CA GLY A 140 14.29 9.99 -1.54
C GLY A 140 15.12 10.96 -0.66
N LYS A 141 14.74 11.12 0.61
CA LYS A 141 15.53 11.90 1.58
C LYS A 141 16.90 11.28 1.80
N ARG A 142 16.98 9.98 2.09
CA ARG A 142 18.24 9.27 2.33
C ARG A 142 19.18 9.36 1.13
N ALA A 143 18.67 9.16 -0.08
CA ALA A 143 19.47 9.28 -1.31
C ALA A 143 20.03 10.70 -1.52
N LYS A 144 19.24 11.74 -1.23
CA LYS A 144 19.71 13.14 -1.27
C LYS A 144 20.77 13.42 -0.21
N THR A 145 20.56 12.94 1.02
CA THR A 145 21.53 13.07 2.10
C THR A 145 22.85 12.41 1.75
N ILE A 146 22.83 11.17 1.25
CA ILE A 146 24.04 10.45 0.83
C ILE A 146 24.75 11.21 -0.30
N LYS A 147 24.00 11.72 -1.29
CA LYS A 147 24.58 12.52 -2.37
C LYS A 147 25.26 13.78 -1.83
N LEU A 148 24.63 14.48 -0.90
CA LEU A 148 25.20 15.68 -0.26
C LEU A 148 26.47 15.32 0.54
N LEU A 149 26.43 14.29 1.38
CA LEU A 149 27.56 13.84 2.18
C LEU A 149 28.74 13.40 1.29
N LYS A 150 28.48 12.75 0.16
CA LYS A 150 29.52 12.41 -0.82
C LYS A 150 30.18 13.62 -1.49
N GLN A 151 29.47 14.75 -1.58
CA GLN A 151 29.98 15.98 -2.21
C GLN A 151 30.68 16.91 -1.22
N SER A 152 30.15 17.04 0.00
CA SER A 152 30.60 18.06 0.96
C SER A 152 30.61 17.58 2.42
N GLY A 153 30.46 16.28 2.66
CA GLY A 153 30.51 15.71 4.01
C GLY A 153 31.91 15.78 4.58
N HIS A 154 32.01 16.02 5.89
CA HIS A 154 33.28 15.96 6.59
C HIS A 154 33.68 14.49 6.75
N ARG A 155 34.90 14.14 6.34
CA ARG A 155 35.40 12.77 6.42
C ARG A 155 36.05 12.52 7.77
N VAL A 156 35.58 11.49 8.47
CA VAL A 156 36.18 11.01 9.72
C VAL A 156 36.56 9.54 9.57
N ARG A 157 37.61 9.13 10.27
CA ARG A 157 38.04 7.73 10.33
C ARG A 157 37.41 7.09 11.56
N ALA A 158 36.46 6.19 11.34
CA ALA A 158 35.76 5.45 12.39
C ALA A 158 36.37 4.05 12.51
N VAL A 159 36.45 3.51 13.71
CA VAL A 159 36.92 2.15 13.96
C VAL A 159 35.76 1.17 13.82
N VAL A 160 35.92 0.07 13.10
CA VAL A 160 34.90 -0.96 12.95
C VAL A 160 34.75 -1.73 14.25
N ASN A 161 33.53 -1.77 14.80
CA ASN A 161 33.20 -2.55 15.99
C ASN A 161 32.78 -3.97 15.61
N GLY A 162 32.03 -4.12 14.51
CA GLY A 162 31.50 -5.42 14.11
C GLY A 162 30.47 -5.35 12.98
N PHE A 163 29.68 -6.42 12.88
CA PHE A 163 28.71 -6.61 11.80
C PHE A 163 27.39 -7.10 12.40
N ASP A 164 26.32 -6.42 12.04
CA ASP A 164 24.97 -6.73 12.50
C ASP A 164 24.06 -7.09 11.35
N TRP A 165 23.10 -7.97 11.60
CA TRP A 165 22.02 -8.22 10.63
C TRP A 165 20.95 -7.16 10.73
N ASN A 166 20.51 -6.60 9.60
CA ASN A 166 19.30 -5.78 9.55
C ASN A 166 18.06 -6.67 9.52
N THR A 167 17.67 -7.19 10.68
CA THR A 167 16.52 -8.10 10.83
C THR A 167 15.17 -7.48 10.47
N SER A 168 15.11 -6.14 10.35
CA SER A 168 13.91 -5.43 9.89
C SER A 168 13.59 -5.65 8.40
N ILE A 169 14.56 -6.14 7.63
CA ILE A 169 14.41 -6.42 6.20
C ILE A 169 14.77 -7.89 5.97
N ARG A 170 13.84 -8.65 5.39
CA ARG A 170 14.07 -10.02 4.96
C ARG A 170 13.67 -10.17 3.51
N PHE A 171 14.61 -10.62 2.68
CA PHE A 171 14.37 -10.96 1.29
C PHE A 171 14.81 -12.40 1.05
N ASN A 172 13.88 -13.24 0.58
CA ASN A 172 14.13 -14.66 0.33
C ASN A 172 14.77 -15.41 1.52
N GLY A 173 14.30 -15.12 2.74
CA GLY A 173 14.80 -15.72 3.98
C GLY A 173 16.14 -15.16 4.49
N ARG A 174 16.75 -14.20 3.78
CA ARG A 174 18.03 -13.58 4.16
C ARG A 174 17.83 -12.14 4.61
N SER A 175 18.55 -11.73 5.65
CA SER A 175 18.65 -10.32 6.06
C SER A 175 19.97 -9.76 5.54
N PRO A 176 20.06 -8.47 5.20
CA PRO A 176 21.35 -7.89 4.83
C PRO A 176 22.22 -7.63 6.07
N TRP A 177 23.53 -7.67 5.88
CA TRP A 177 24.54 -7.22 6.83
C TRP A 177 24.58 -5.69 6.91
N ARG A 178 25.03 -5.17 8.05
CA ARG A 178 25.43 -3.78 8.25
C ARG A 178 26.75 -3.76 9.01
N ILE A 179 27.67 -2.92 8.58
CA ILE A 179 28.91 -2.63 9.31
C ILE A 179 28.56 -1.61 10.39
N THR A 180 28.96 -1.90 11.62
CA THR A 180 28.83 -1.02 12.77
C THR A 180 30.21 -0.49 13.13
N CYS A 181 30.38 0.82 13.14
CA CYS A 181 31.65 1.48 13.44
C CYS A 181 31.45 2.65 14.40
N GLN A 182 32.49 3.01 15.13
CA GLN A 182 32.46 4.07 16.13
C GLN A 182 33.54 5.12 15.87
N TRP A 183 33.21 6.37 16.17
CA TRP A 183 34.15 7.48 16.10
C TRP A 183 33.97 8.34 17.34
N GLN A 184 35.07 8.68 17.99
CA GLN A 184 35.07 9.65 19.08
C GLN A 184 35.41 11.02 18.53
N ASP A 185 34.51 11.98 18.74
CA ASP A 185 34.76 13.37 18.35
C ASP A 185 35.94 13.92 19.18
N PRO A 186 37.04 14.35 18.54
CA PRO A 186 38.21 14.82 19.28
C PRO A 186 37.94 16.11 20.07
N THR A 187 36.94 16.89 19.67
CA THR A 187 36.60 18.18 20.29
C THR A 187 35.69 18.00 21.49
N THR A 188 34.63 17.20 21.32
CA THR A 188 33.59 17.02 22.35
C THR A 188 33.81 15.77 23.21
N GLN A 189 34.73 14.89 22.81
CA GLN A 189 34.97 13.57 23.39
C GLN A 189 33.74 12.63 23.30
N GLN A 190 32.68 13.02 22.60
CA GLN A 190 31.47 12.23 22.42
C GLN A 190 31.72 11.06 21.46
N VAL A 191 31.24 9.87 21.82
CA VAL A 191 31.30 8.69 20.94
C VAL A 191 30.05 8.63 20.08
N HIS A 192 30.24 8.56 18.77
CA HIS A 192 29.21 8.36 17.77
C HIS A 192 29.31 6.96 17.18
N VAL A 193 28.19 6.27 17.06
CA VAL A 193 28.10 4.96 16.40
C VAL A 193 27.39 5.13 15.06
N PHE A 194 28.00 4.60 14.02
CA PHE A 194 27.53 4.68 12.65
C PHE A 194 27.24 3.29 12.09
N TYR A 195 26.19 3.23 11.27
CA TYR A 195 25.78 2.04 10.55
C TYR A 195 25.90 2.27 9.04
N SER A 196 26.44 1.28 8.33
CA SER A 196 26.48 1.30 6.86
C SER A 196 25.09 1.13 6.25
N GLU A 197 25.02 1.28 4.92
CA GLU A 197 23.87 0.78 4.16
C GLU A 197 23.78 -0.75 4.24
N ASP A 198 22.65 -1.31 3.79
CA ASP A 198 22.41 -2.75 3.74
C ASP A 198 23.33 -3.45 2.73
N ILE A 199 24.08 -4.44 3.20
CA ILE A 199 25.06 -5.21 2.41
C ILE A 199 24.56 -6.66 2.30
N TRP A 200 24.35 -7.15 1.08
CA TRP A 200 23.85 -8.51 0.85
C TRP A 200 24.95 -9.57 0.77
N GLN A 201 26.19 -9.14 0.57
CA GLN A 201 27.38 -9.99 0.54
C GLN A 201 28.05 -9.94 1.90
N ASP A 202 28.84 -10.96 2.25
CA ASP A 202 29.53 -10.99 3.53
C ASP A 202 30.65 -9.94 3.57
N PRO A 203 30.54 -8.88 4.40
CA PRO A 203 31.56 -7.85 4.49
C PRO A 203 32.82 -8.31 5.25
N GLN A 204 32.75 -9.40 6.02
CA GLN A 204 33.82 -9.83 6.92
C GLN A 204 35.10 -10.26 6.18
N ASN A 205 34.99 -10.60 4.90
CA ASN A 205 36.15 -10.96 4.08
C ASN A 205 36.95 -9.74 3.60
N HIS A 206 36.41 -8.53 3.75
CA HIS A 206 36.99 -7.31 3.19
C HIS A 206 37.40 -6.28 4.25
N ILE A 207 36.82 -6.36 5.45
CA ILE A 207 37.15 -5.48 6.56
C ILE A 207 37.00 -6.26 7.88
N LYS A 208 37.85 -5.97 8.86
CA LYS A 208 37.85 -6.64 10.17
C LYS A 208 37.55 -5.66 11.32
N PRO A 209 36.99 -6.12 12.45
CA PRO A 209 36.87 -5.30 13.65
C PRO A 209 38.23 -4.76 14.09
N GLY A 210 38.29 -3.48 14.46
CA GLY A 210 39.52 -2.77 14.78
C GLY A 210 40.15 -2.01 13.61
N GLU A 211 39.77 -2.30 12.37
CA GLU A 211 40.20 -1.52 11.21
C GLU A 211 39.46 -0.19 11.11
N GLU A 212 40.08 0.81 10.48
CA GLU A 212 39.47 2.11 10.24
C GLU A 212 38.68 2.12 8.91
N ILE A 213 37.51 2.75 8.93
CA ILE A 213 36.65 2.97 7.77
C ILE A 213 36.29 4.45 7.66
N ASP A 214 36.28 4.96 6.42
CA ASP A 214 35.88 6.33 6.15
C ASP A 214 34.36 6.51 6.34
N VAL A 215 33.99 7.51 7.13
CA VAL A 215 32.60 7.94 7.32
C VAL A 215 32.48 9.41 6.97
N LEU A 216 31.53 9.73 6.09
CA LEU A 216 31.18 11.11 5.74
C LEU A 216 30.03 11.56 6.64
N ILE A 217 30.22 12.64 7.39
CA ILE A 217 29.24 13.18 8.35
C ILE A 217 28.90 14.65 8.05
N ASP A 218 27.71 15.09 8.46
CA ASP A 218 27.44 16.51 8.71
C ASP A 218 27.80 16.79 10.18
N PRO A 219 28.82 17.63 10.48
CA PRO A 219 29.25 17.90 11.85
C PRO A 219 28.16 18.47 12.76
N ARG A 220 27.07 19.03 12.21
CA ARG A 220 25.95 19.58 12.98
C ARG A 220 24.99 18.50 13.50
N ASP A 221 24.96 17.34 12.87
CA ASP A 221 24.12 16.20 13.27
C ASP A 221 24.75 14.87 12.82
N PRO A 222 25.94 14.52 13.36
CA PRO A 222 26.76 13.42 12.85
C PRO A 222 26.06 12.07 12.98
N SER A 223 25.30 11.84 14.06
CA SER A 223 24.62 10.57 14.31
C SER A 223 23.49 10.26 13.30
N LYS A 224 22.85 11.29 12.73
CA LYS A 224 21.73 11.14 11.81
C LYS A 224 22.13 11.33 10.36
N LEU A 225 23.06 12.23 10.10
CA LEU A 225 23.52 12.62 8.77
C LEU A 225 24.91 12.07 8.51
N HIS A 226 24.99 10.74 8.38
CA HIS A 226 26.23 10.04 8.05
C HIS A 226 26.08 9.09 6.86
N TYR A 227 27.23 8.76 6.28
CA TYR A 227 27.42 7.75 5.25
C TYR A 227 28.74 7.01 5.50
N VAL A 228 28.67 5.72 5.78
CA VAL A 228 29.85 4.84 5.87
C VAL A 228 30.26 4.44 4.46
N ASP A 229 31.52 4.64 4.11
CA ASP A 229 32.05 4.31 2.80
C ASP A 229 32.23 2.80 2.64
N THR A 230 31.44 2.20 1.76
CA THR A 230 31.51 0.77 1.44
C THR A 230 31.92 0.50 -0.01
N HIS A 231 32.61 1.43 -0.69
CA HIS A 231 33.00 1.26 -2.10
C HIS A 231 34.04 0.15 -2.32
N PHE A 232 34.75 -0.26 -1.28
CA PHE A 232 35.68 -1.38 -1.34
C PHE A 232 34.98 -2.75 -1.43
N LEU A 233 33.69 -2.83 -1.12
CA LEU A 233 32.92 -4.07 -1.23
C LEU A 233 32.49 -4.35 -2.67
N PRO A 234 32.51 -5.63 -3.11
CA PRO A 234 31.95 -6.03 -4.39
C PRO A 234 30.43 -5.76 -4.45
N ARG A 235 29.95 -5.31 -5.63
CA ARG A 235 28.55 -4.93 -5.87
C ARG A 235 27.81 -5.93 -6.76
#